data_AF-A0A842L0F4-F1
#
_entry.id   AF-A0A842L0F4-F1
#
_cell.length_a   1.000
_cell.length_b   1.000
_cell.length_c   1.000
_cell.angle_alpha   90.00
_cell.angle_beta   90.00
_cell.angle_gamma   90.00
#
_symmetry.space_group_name_H-M   'P 1'
#
loop_
_entity.id
_entity.type
_entity.pdbx_description
1 polymer ?
#
loop_
_entity_poly.entity_id
_entity_poly.type
_entity_poly.pdbx_seq_one_letter_code
_entity_poly.pdbx_strand_id
1 'polypeptide(L)' 'MDAKVCKFCAGERLEDIVKRLKERNFNVSVEECIELCAKYECGNINVIAGEKEISVKSFEDFLKALEG' A
#
# COMPACT_ATOMS: atom_id res chain seq x y z
N MET A 1 -6.24 7.06 11.13
CA MET A 1 -5.17 7.39 10.18
C MET A 1 -5.62 6.95 8.81
N ASP A 2 -5.29 7.67 7.76
CA ASP A 2 -5.70 7.33 6.39
C ASP A 2 -4.60 6.54 5.69
N ALA A 3 -4.99 5.65 4.77
CA ALA A 3 -4.06 4.94 3.91
C ALA A 3 -4.53 4.99 2.46
N LYS A 4 -3.63 5.29 1.53
CA LYS A 4 -3.87 5.24 0.08
C LYS A 4 -3.14 4.04 -0.51
N VAL A 5 -3.84 3.27 -1.33
CA VAL A 5 -3.29 2.09 -2.02
C VAL A 5 -3.47 2.28 -3.52
N CYS A 6 -2.41 2.07 -4.29
CA CYS A 6 -2.51 2.06 -5.75
C CYS A 6 -3.04 0.70 -6.22
N LYS A 7 -4.20 0.73 -6.90
CA LYS A 7 -4.89 -0.45 -7.45
C LYS A 7 -4.00 -1.22 -8.43
N PHE A 8 -3.32 -0.52 -9.34
CA PHE A 8 -2.49 -1.17 -10.36
C PHE A 8 -1.22 -1.79 -9.77
N CYS A 9 -0.62 -1.11 -8.80
CA CYS A 9 0.59 -1.56 -8.12
C CYS A 9 0.33 -2.74 -7.18
N ALA A 10 -0.81 -2.72 -6.48
CA ALA A 10 -1.24 -3.81 -5.61
C ALA A 10 -1.63 -5.09 -6.38
N GLY A 11 -2.12 -4.95 -7.62
CA GLY A 11 -2.47 -6.06 -8.49
C GLY A 11 -3.45 -7.04 -7.83
N GLU A 12 -3.17 -8.34 -7.95
CA GLU A 12 -3.95 -9.43 -7.35
C GLU A 12 -4.00 -9.39 -5.81
N ARG A 13 -3.07 -8.68 -5.16
CA ARG A 13 -2.95 -8.63 -3.69
C ARG A 13 -3.70 -7.46 -3.06
N LEU A 14 -4.44 -6.69 -3.85
CA LEU A 14 -5.15 -5.50 -3.38
C LEU A 14 -6.07 -5.79 -2.19
N GLU A 15 -6.86 -6.85 -2.24
CA GLU A 15 -7.79 -7.20 -1.17
C GLU A 15 -7.06 -7.52 0.13
N ASP A 16 -5.97 -8.29 0.07
CA ASP A 16 -5.13 -8.60 1.24
C ASP A 16 -4.49 -7.34 1.83
N ILE A 17 -3.95 -6.46 0.99
CA ILE A 17 -3.35 -5.18 1.41
C ILE A 17 -4.38 -4.32 2.14
N VAL A 18 -5.57 -4.13 1.54
CA VAL A 18 -6.65 -3.34 2.13
C VAL A 18 -7.12 -3.95 3.45
N LYS A 19 -7.25 -5.27 3.52
CA LYS A 19 -7.63 -5.97 4.75
C LYS A 19 -6.61 -5.72 5.86
N ARG A 20 -5.31 -5.86 5.59
CA ARG A 20 -4.24 -5.65 6.58
C ARG A 20 -4.13 -4.21 7.07
N LEU A 21 -4.44 -3.24 6.22
CA LEU A 21 -4.51 -1.83 6.60
C LEU A 21 -5.75 -1.56 7.48
N LYS A 22 -6.91 -2.10 7.11
CA LYS A 22 -8.15 -1.97 7.91
C LYS A 22 -8.02 -2.64 9.28
N GLU A 23 -7.39 -3.82 9.37
CA GLU A 23 -7.09 -4.50 10.64
C GLU A 23 -6.23 -3.64 11.58
N ARG A 24 -5.41 -2.73 11.04
CA ARG A 24 -4.62 -1.74 11.78
C ARG A 24 -5.33 -0.39 11.97
N ASN A 25 -6.64 -0.36 11.78
CA ASN A 25 -7.48 0.83 11.97
C ASN A 25 -7.15 2.00 11.02
N PHE A 26 -6.60 1.69 9.84
CA PHE A 26 -6.46 2.67 8.75
C PHE A 26 -7.75 2.81 7.96
N ASN A 27 -8.09 4.05 7.61
CA ASN A 27 -9.13 4.36 6.66
C ASN A 27 -8.56 4.27 5.23
N VAL A 28 -8.90 3.20 4.51
CA VAL A 28 -8.23 2.84 3.24
C VAL A 28 -8.96 3.43 2.04
N SER A 29 -8.26 4.22 1.26
CA SER A 29 -8.66 4.71 -0.06
C SER A 29 -7.89 3.98 -1.14
N VAL A 30 -8.58 3.34 -2.08
CA VAL A 30 -7.97 2.68 -3.23
C VAL A 30 -8.07 3.61 -4.42
N GLU A 31 -6.92 4.04 -4.95
CA GLU A 31 -6.84 4.92 -6.12
C GLU A 31 -6.18 4.19 -7.29
N GLU A 32 -6.40 4.65 -8.52
CA GLU A 32 -5.80 4.05 -9.71
C GLU A 32 -4.27 4.14 -9.66
N CYS A 33 -3.74 5.36 -9.50
CA CYS A 33 -2.33 5.63 -9.23
C CYS A 33 -2.24 6.63 -8.07
N ILE A 34 -1.16 6.56 -7.31
CA ILE A 34 -0.86 7.49 -6.20
C ILE A 34 0.48 8.19 -6.46
N GLU A 35 0.80 9.26 -5.73
CA GLU A 35 2.05 10.03 -5.87
C GLU A 35 3.31 9.14 -5.80
N LEU A 36 3.24 8.05 -5.04
CA LEU A 36 4.28 7.04 -4.91
C LEU A 36 4.63 6.35 -6.24
N CYS A 37 3.68 6.24 -7.18
CA CYS A 37 3.90 5.66 -8.51
C CYS A 37 4.79 6.52 -9.42
N ALA A 38 4.98 7.81 -9.11
CA ALA A 38 5.95 8.65 -9.82
C ALA A 38 7.38 8.46 -9.29
N LYS A 39 7.52 7.95 -8.06
CA LYS A 39 8.83 7.71 -7.41
C LYS A 39 9.33 6.27 -7.59
N TYR A 40 8.42 5.31 -7.73
CA TYR A 40 8.73 3.88 -7.74
C TYR A 40 8.07 3.16 -8.93
N GLU A 41 8.73 2.12 -9.41
CA GLU A 41 8.26 1.33 -10.56
C GLU A 41 6.88 0.67 -10.32
N CYS A 42 6.05 0.61 -11.37
CA CYS A 42 4.84 -0.19 -11.38
C CYS A 42 5.17 -1.68 -11.21
N GLY A 43 4.41 -2.37 -10.35
CA GLY A 43 4.64 -3.78 -9.98
C GLY A 43 5.11 -3.98 -8.54
N ASN A 44 5.48 -2.90 -7.84
CA ASN A 44 5.62 -2.90 -6.38
C ASN A 44 4.27 -2.71 -5.70
N ILE A 45 4.14 -3.13 -4.45
CA ILE A 45 3.06 -2.74 -3.56
C ILE A 45 3.33 -1.31 -3.08
N ASN A 46 2.59 -0.36 -3.65
CA ASN A 46 2.70 1.07 -3.33
C ASN A 46 1.54 1.51 -2.42
N VAL A 47 1.89 1.92 -1.20
CA VAL A 47 0.94 2.33 -0.16
C VAL A 47 1.47 3.56 0.56
N ILE A 48 0.63 4.55 0.77
CA ILE A 48 0.87 5.69 1.67
C ILE A 48 0.02 5.45 2.90
N ALA A 49 0.60 5.18 4.07
CA ALA A 49 -0.15 4.95 5.31
C ALA A 49 0.22 6.05 6.33
N GLY A 50 -0.70 7.01 6.53
CA GLY A 50 -0.42 8.22 7.29
C GLY A 50 0.72 9.02 6.66
N GLU A 51 1.81 9.22 7.40
CA GLU A 51 3.03 9.89 6.94
C GLU A 51 4.07 8.92 6.35
N LYS A 52 3.77 7.62 6.32
CA LYS A 52 4.70 6.57 5.86
C LYS A 52 4.46 6.22 4.40
N GLU A 53 5.51 6.35 3.60
CA GLU A 53 5.57 5.87 2.21
C GLU A 53 6.12 4.43 2.18
N ILE A 54 5.36 3.48 1.61
CA ILE A 54 5.75 2.08 1.49
C ILE A 54 5.74 1.69 0.00
N SER A 55 6.90 1.29 -0.53
CA SER A 55 7.05 0.69 -1.85
C SER A 55 7.92 -0.55 -1.74
N VAL A 56 7.31 -1.73 -1.89
CA VAL A 56 7.99 -3.02 -1.72
C VAL A 56 7.52 -4.04 -2.75
N LYS A 57 8.38 -4.99 -3.14
CA LYS A 57 8.05 -5.99 -4.17
C LYS A 57 7.23 -7.16 -3.65
N SER A 58 7.37 -7.48 -2.36
CA SER A 58 6.75 -8.66 -1.77
C SER A 58 5.74 -8.27 -0.69
N PHE A 59 4.73 -9.12 -0.51
CA PHE A 59 3.75 -8.93 0.55
C PHE A 59 4.36 -9.09 1.95
N GLU A 60 5.37 -9.94 2.10
CA GLU A 60 6.09 -10.05 3.38
C GLU A 60 6.82 -8.75 3.75
N ASP A 61 7.51 -8.12 2.79
CA ASP A 61 8.15 -6.83 3.02
C ASP A 61 7.12 -5.74 3.32
N PHE A 62 5.92 -5.84 2.73
CA PHE A 62 4.82 -4.94 3.03
C PHE A 62 4.33 -5.09 4.48
N LEU A 63 4.18 -6.33 4.96
CA LEU A 63 3.80 -6.58 6.35
C LEU A 63 4.87 -6.05 7.30
N LYS A 64 6.15 -6.32 7.05
CA LYS A 64 7.27 -5.79 7.85
C LYS A 64 7.30 -4.27 7.85
N ALA A 65 7.08 -3.65 6.68
CA ALA A 65 7.02 -2.19 6.55
C ALA A 65 5.82 -1.59 7.30
N LEU A 66 4.71 -2.32 7.44
CA LEU A 66 3.58 -1.90 8.27
C LEU A 66 3.80 -2.12 9.78
N GLU A 67 4.65 -3.07 10.16
CA GLU A 67 5.00 -3.32 11.56
C GLU A 67 5.99 -2.31 12.13
N GLY A 68 6.85 -1.73 11.27
CA GLY A 68 7.56 -0.47 11.48
C GLY A 68 8.24 -0.31 12.84
#